data_AF-A0A2H5XPP1-F1
#
_entry.id   AF-A0A2H5XPP1-F1
#
_cell.length_a   1.000
_cell.length_b   1.000
_cell.length_c   1.000
_cell.angle_alpha   90.00
_cell.angle_beta   90.00
_cell.angle_gamma   90.00
#
_symmetry.space_group_name_H-M   'P 1'
#
loop_
_entity.id
_entity.type
_entity.pdbx_description
1 polymer ?
#
loop_
_entity_poly.entity_id
_entity_poly.type
_entity_poly.pdbx_seq_one_letter_code
_entity_poly.pdbx_strand_id
1 'polypeptide(L)'
;MLCFENFLSKIKDDPKILGVFNADVSDFSVLSLGEKDNFVVIPQTPTIIIDVLKKDTTYIYKRWDSDGLFSPGLVIIIDFGGNDKYIFENSSVLSFVLTYDQEGNDERICNFVCQGGSIGGADMLIDLSGNDTYKSLGISQGAGILGTGVLLDYDGDDTYESVSFSQGFGGVGGGALVDFKGNDKYILKEGTENPSFQDRTKNLSMGQGCGSGLRADFLEDFKSVPGGLGILFDYEGNDLYSAQVFSQGCGYWYGIGVIVDGGGNDTYKGYWYCQGTSAHFGTGILLDFSGDDSYSCDYQGMGQGHDLGLGIIFDIESKRNSDSDSFECKTRCLGMGHANGVGIFINQGGSDFYRADDYAFGDVTVDIYRRPPGIREIIPTWGFFFDLNSYKFNSSRKENPAEKSDEKLKNVSKDKFLLRGKEISPEEIKSAIKKTFPFLRTFFYSE
;
A
#
# COMPACT_ATOMS: atom_id res chain seq x y z
N MET A 1 -15.74 -15.35 12.30
CA MET A 1 -15.92 -14.00 12.87
C MET A 1 -16.96 -13.98 13.97
N LEU A 2 -18.28 -13.95 13.72
CA LEU A 2 -19.29 -13.83 14.80
C LEU A 2 -19.15 -14.85 15.95
N CYS A 3 -18.87 -16.12 15.64
CA CYS A 3 -18.64 -17.12 16.69
C CYS A 3 -17.36 -16.87 17.50
N PHE A 4 -16.32 -16.32 16.85
CA PHE A 4 -15.06 -15.96 17.47
C PHE A 4 -15.22 -14.70 18.35
N GLU A 5 -15.89 -13.66 17.85
CA GLU A 5 -16.26 -12.48 18.65
C GLU A 5 -17.10 -12.88 19.87
N ASN A 6 -18.10 -13.74 19.69
CA ASN A 6 -18.91 -14.24 20.81
C ASN A 6 -18.07 -15.05 21.80
N PHE A 7 -17.08 -15.82 21.34
CA PHE A 7 -16.13 -16.50 22.22
C PHE A 7 -15.27 -15.50 23.00
N LEU A 8 -14.60 -14.57 22.32
CA LEU A 8 -13.78 -13.53 22.92
C LEU A 8 -14.57 -12.71 23.95
N SER A 9 -15.80 -12.31 23.63
CA SER A 9 -16.66 -11.53 24.53
C SER A 9 -16.96 -12.22 25.86
N LYS A 10 -16.88 -13.55 25.93
CA LYS A 10 -17.13 -14.32 27.15
C LYS A 10 -15.91 -14.46 28.05
N ILE A 11 -14.71 -14.24 27.51
CA ILE A 11 -13.45 -14.48 28.23
C ILE A 11 -12.57 -13.24 28.35
N LYS A 12 -12.87 -12.15 27.61
CA LYS A 12 -12.05 -10.93 27.56
C LYS A 12 -11.76 -10.33 28.95
N ASP A 13 -12.74 -10.35 29.84
CA ASP A 13 -12.61 -9.74 31.17
C ASP A 13 -11.82 -10.62 32.17
N ASP A 14 -11.80 -11.95 31.97
CA ASP A 14 -11.04 -12.90 32.79
C ASP A 14 -10.61 -14.12 31.95
N PRO A 15 -9.56 -14.01 31.12
CA PRO A 15 -9.09 -15.10 30.27
C PRO A 15 -8.68 -16.36 31.05
N LYS A 16 -8.29 -16.19 32.32
CA LYS A 16 -7.83 -17.27 33.20
C LYS A 16 -8.92 -18.29 33.53
N ILE A 17 -10.20 -17.96 33.28
CA ILE A 17 -11.32 -18.92 33.43
C ILE A 17 -11.16 -20.16 32.54
N LEU A 18 -10.42 -20.05 31.43
CA LEU A 18 -10.10 -21.18 30.56
C LEU A 18 -9.17 -22.20 31.25
N GLY A 19 -8.37 -21.75 32.23
CA GLY A 19 -7.33 -22.56 32.86
C GLY A 19 -6.20 -22.95 31.88
N VAL A 20 -5.24 -23.73 32.37
CA VAL A 20 -4.10 -24.24 31.60
C VAL A 20 -4.38 -25.69 31.20
N PHE A 21 -4.30 -26.01 29.92
CA PHE A 21 -4.52 -27.37 29.42
C PHE A 21 -3.85 -27.60 28.06
N ASN A 22 -3.61 -28.87 27.75
CA ASN A 22 -3.20 -29.34 26.44
C ASN A 22 -4.14 -30.48 26.03
N ALA A 23 -4.81 -30.32 24.90
CA ALA A 23 -5.68 -31.33 24.32
C ALA A 23 -5.20 -31.66 22.90
N ASP A 24 -4.71 -32.89 22.73
CA ASP A 24 -4.39 -33.46 21.43
C ASP A 24 -5.52 -34.40 21.00
N VAL A 25 -6.28 -33.97 19.99
CA VAL A 25 -7.46 -34.66 19.47
C VAL A 25 -7.11 -35.21 18.09
N SER A 26 -6.22 -36.20 18.07
CA SER A 26 -5.65 -36.88 16.89
C SER A 26 -4.98 -35.97 15.86
N ASP A 27 -5.77 -35.22 15.12
CA ASP A 27 -5.35 -34.39 13.98
C ASP A 27 -5.42 -32.89 14.32
N PHE A 28 -5.63 -32.54 15.59
CA PHE A 28 -5.87 -31.18 16.03
C PHE A 28 -5.38 -30.96 17.46
N SER A 29 -4.71 -29.83 17.71
CA SER A 29 -4.15 -29.50 19.02
C SER A 29 -4.75 -28.21 19.58
N VAL A 30 -5.07 -28.19 20.88
CA VAL A 30 -5.44 -26.97 21.63
C VAL A 30 -4.51 -26.82 22.82
N LEU A 31 -3.88 -25.65 22.91
CA LEU A 31 -2.88 -25.31 23.91
C LEU A 31 -3.34 -24.04 24.65
N SER A 32 -3.54 -24.13 25.96
CA SER A 32 -3.66 -22.96 26.84
C SER A 32 -2.39 -22.85 27.68
N LEU A 33 -1.67 -21.74 27.58
CA LEU A 33 -0.31 -21.61 28.11
C LEU A 33 -0.28 -21.43 29.63
N GLY A 34 0.63 -22.15 30.28
CA GLY A 34 0.89 -22.10 31.72
C GLY A 34 2.09 -21.24 32.10
N GLU A 35 2.32 -21.03 33.41
CA GLU A 35 3.34 -20.10 33.92
C GLU A 35 4.78 -20.39 33.45
N LYS A 36 5.07 -21.62 33.00
CA LYS A 36 6.40 -22.04 32.56
C LYS A 36 6.60 -21.99 31.04
N ASP A 37 5.52 -21.78 30.29
CA ASP A 37 5.51 -21.91 28.83
C ASP A 37 5.91 -20.59 28.15
N ASN A 38 7.14 -20.10 28.38
CA ASN A 38 7.57 -18.80 27.81
C ASN A 38 8.13 -18.97 26.37
N PHE A 39 8.05 -20.18 25.84
CA PHE A 39 8.59 -20.56 24.55
C PHE A 39 7.73 -21.65 23.95
N VAL A 40 7.10 -21.36 22.81
CA VAL A 40 6.14 -22.22 22.15
C VAL A 40 6.59 -22.50 20.73
N VAL A 41 6.93 -23.76 20.44
CA VAL A 41 7.12 -24.23 19.07
C VAL A 41 5.78 -24.71 18.55
N ILE A 42 5.27 -24.04 17.53
CA ILE A 42 3.93 -24.29 17.03
C ILE A 42 3.91 -25.64 16.29
N PRO A 43 3.00 -26.57 16.65
CA PRO A 43 2.86 -27.85 15.98
C PRO A 43 2.55 -27.70 14.49
N GLN A 44 2.93 -28.70 13.70
CA GLN A 44 2.60 -28.77 12.27
C GLN A 44 1.20 -29.39 12.01
N THR A 45 0.45 -29.69 13.06
CA THR A 45 -0.96 -30.06 13.02
C THR A 45 -1.83 -28.81 13.12
N PRO A 46 -3.07 -28.83 12.59
CA PRO A 46 -4.06 -27.82 12.90
C PRO A 46 -4.11 -27.49 14.39
N THR A 47 -3.86 -26.22 14.76
CA THR A 47 -3.61 -25.86 16.16
C THR A 47 -4.31 -24.56 16.58
N ILE A 48 -4.81 -24.52 17.81
CA ILE A 48 -5.23 -23.29 18.52
C ILE A 48 -4.34 -23.11 19.75
N ILE A 49 -3.73 -21.95 19.89
CA ILE A 49 -2.97 -21.51 21.08
C ILE A 49 -3.69 -20.34 21.71
N ILE A 50 -3.81 -20.36 23.03
CA ILE A 50 -4.40 -19.29 23.84
C ILE A 50 -3.42 -18.95 24.96
N ASP A 51 -2.81 -17.77 24.93
CA ASP A 51 -2.02 -17.25 26.05
C ASP A 51 -2.91 -16.39 26.95
N VAL A 52 -3.26 -16.96 28.10
CA VAL A 52 -4.16 -16.33 29.08
C VAL A 52 -3.39 -15.63 30.21
N LEU A 53 -2.07 -15.72 30.24
CA LEU A 53 -1.26 -15.31 31.38
C LEU A 53 -0.61 -13.94 31.22
N LYS A 54 -0.76 -13.30 30.06
CA LYS A 54 -0.28 -11.95 29.76
C LYS A 54 1.22 -11.78 30.01
N LYS A 55 2.04 -12.72 29.53
CA LYS A 55 3.46 -12.79 29.85
C LYS A 55 4.25 -12.82 28.56
N ASP A 56 5.49 -12.36 28.62
CA ASP A 56 6.39 -12.44 27.48
C ASP A 56 6.64 -13.90 27.06
N THR A 57 6.12 -14.26 25.89
CA THR A 57 6.18 -15.56 25.25
C THR A 57 6.86 -15.43 23.88
N THR A 58 7.73 -16.38 23.57
CA THR A 58 8.29 -16.51 22.22
C THR A 58 7.56 -17.62 21.46
N TYR A 59 6.83 -17.25 20.42
CA TYR A 59 6.19 -18.14 19.47
C TYR A 59 7.10 -18.39 18.28
N ILE A 60 7.38 -19.66 17.98
CA ILE A 60 8.16 -20.05 16.81
C ILE A 60 7.32 -20.93 15.90
N TYR A 61 7.06 -20.42 14.71
CA TYR A 61 6.58 -21.21 13.59
C TYR A 61 7.67 -21.31 12.53
N LYS A 62 8.12 -22.52 12.25
CA LYS A 62 8.98 -22.77 11.10
C LYS A 62 8.45 -24.00 10.39
N ARG A 63 8.41 -23.94 9.06
CA ARG A 63 8.11 -25.10 8.24
C ARG A 63 9.36 -25.99 8.14
N TRP A 64 9.26 -27.26 8.54
CA TRP A 64 10.42 -28.15 8.74
C TRP A 64 10.65 -29.16 7.60
N ASP A 65 9.75 -29.26 6.61
CA ASP A 65 9.79 -30.32 5.60
C ASP A 65 10.33 -29.86 4.24
N SER A 66 11.31 -30.62 3.71
CA SER A 66 11.83 -30.50 2.33
C SER A 66 10.82 -30.89 1.26
N ASP A 67 9.74 -31.58 1.66
CA ASP A 67 8.76 -32.20 0.75
C ASP A 67 7.53 -31.30 0.50
N GLY A 68 7.44 -30.15 1.17
CA GLY A 68 6.60 -29.01 0.77
C GLY A 68 5.09 -29.22 0.82
N LEU A 69 4.58 -30.28 1.43
CA LEU A 69 3.17 -30.67 1.32
C LEU A 69 2.36 -30.61 2.62
N PHE A 70 2.99 -30.55 3.80
CA PHE A 70 2.24 -30.37 5.05
C PHE A 70 2.34 -28.93 5.54
N SER A 71 1.25 -28.18 5.37
CA SER A 71 0.95 -27.00 6.16
C SER A 71 -0.16 -27.40 7.14
N PRO A 72 -0.11 -27.01 8.43
CA PRO A 72 -1.29 -27.09 9.26
C PRO A 72 -2.37 -26.29 8.53
N GLY A 73 -3.44 -26.96 8.11
CA GLY A 73 -4.53 -26.28 7.40
C GLY A 73 -5.12 -25.12 8.19
N LEU A 74 -4.85 -25.05 9.50
CA LEU A 74 -5.31 -24.01 10.42
C LEU A 74 -4.28 -23.74 11.54
N VAL A 75 -3.94 -22.48 11.78
CA VAL A 75 -3.24 -22.01 13.00
C VAL A 75 -4.01 -20.84 13.57
N ILE A 76 -4.38 -20.90 14.84
CA ILE A 76 -4.98 -19.77 15.57
C ILE A 76 -4.14 -19.49 16.81
N ILE A 77 -3.76 -18.24 17.00
CA ILE A 77 -3.12 -17.74 18.22
C ILE A 77 -3.98 -16.63 18.77
N ILE A 78 -4.28 -16.71 20.06
CA ILE A 78 -4.98 -15.68 20.82
C ILE A 78 -4.06 -15.31 21.96
N ASP A 79 -3.43 -14.16 21.85
CA ASP A 79 -2.65 -13.56 22.92
C ASP A 79 -3.45 -12.47 23.61
N PHE A 80 -3.46 -12.50 24.94
CA PHE A 80 -4.09 -11.46 25.76
C PHE A 80 -3.07 -10.44 26.30
N GLY A 81 -1.77 -10.71 26.10
CA GLY A 81 -0.73 -9.71 26.12
C GLY A 81 0.62 -10.20 26.63
N GLY A 82 1.51 -9.24 26.86
CA GLY A 82 2.92 -9.52 27.14
C GLY A 82 3.77 -8.61 26.26
N ASN A 83 5.10 -8.73 26.28
CA ASN A 83 5.91 -8.23 25.17
C ASN A 83 6.47 -9.45 24.47
N ASP A 84 5.73 -9.90 23.47
CA ASP A 84 5.85 -11.19 22.85
C ASP A 84 6.77 -11.15 21.65
N LYS A 85 7.23 -12.35 21.27
CA LYS A 85 8.09 -12.50 20.11
C LYS A 85 7.57 -13.57 19.18
N TYR A 86 7.20 -13.15 17.97
CA TYR A 86 6.66 -14.03 16.94
C TYR A 86 7.72 -14.26 15.86
N ILE A 87 8.29 -15.45 15.78
CA ILE A 87 9.33 -15.82 14.80
C ILE A 87 8.76 -16.83 13.81
N PHE A 88 8.28 -16.34 12.67
CA PHE A 88 7.46 -17.10 11.73
C PHE A 88 8.14 -17.23 10.36
N GLU A 89 8.06 -18.42 9.78
CA GLU A 89 8.58 -18.72 8.45
C GLU A 89 7.60 -19.63 7.69
N ASN A 90 7.01 -19.09 6.62
CA ASN A 90 6.09 -19.76 5.72
C ASN A 90 4.87 -20.37 6.42
N SER A 91 4.25 -19.63 7.33
CA SER A 91 3.08 -20.09 8.10
C SER A 91 1.80 -20.16 7.27
N SER A 92 1.67 -19.32 6.24
CA SER A 92 0.41 -19.18 5.48
C SER A 92 0.51 -19.57 4.00
N VAL A 93 1.08 -20.74 3.71
CA VAL A 93 1.03 -21.32 2.35
C VAL A 93 -0.10 -22.35 2.29
N LEU A 94 -1.14 -22.06 1.52
CA LEU A 94 -2.34 -22.89 1.36
C LEU A 94 -3.01 -23.24 2.71
N SER A 95 -2.92 -22.33 3.69
CA SER A 95 -3.44 -22.51 5.04
C SER A 95 -4.28 -21.32 5.49
N PHE A 96 -4.99 -21.51 6.61
CA PHE A 96 -5.69 -20.45 7.33
C PHE A 96 -4.91 -20.12 8.61
N VAL A 97 -4.49 -18.86 8.75
CA VAL A 97 -3.80 -18.37 9.95
C VAL A 97 -4.57 -17.20 10.53
N LEU A 98 -4.77 -17.22 11.84
CA LEU A 98 -5.31 -16.09 12.61
C LEU A 98 -4.41 -15.85 13.81
N THR A 99 -3.83 -14.67 13.89
CA THR A 99 -3.18 -14.17 15.11
C THR A 99 -4.04 -13.02 15.63
N TYR A 100 -4.51 -13.14 16.85
CA TYR A 100 -5.17 -12.07 17.59
C TYR A 100 -4.27 -11.74 18.77
N ASP A 101 -3.83 -10.50 18.84
CA ASP A 101 -3.12 -9.91 19.95
C ASP A 101 -3.95 -8.82 20.59
N GLN A 102 -3.80 -8.64 21.90
CA GLN A 102 -4.59 -7.66 22.61
C GLN A 102 -3.76 -6.47 23.10
N GLU A 103 -2.60 -6.72 23.68
CA GLU A 103 -1.84 -5.73 24.45
C GLU A 103 -0.37 -6.14 24.50
N GLY A 104 0.54 -5.31 24.02
CA GLY A 104 1.95 -5.64 24.12
C GLY A 104 2.83 -4.83 23.21
N ASN A 105 4.11 -4.66 23.56
CA ASN A 105 5.08 -4.14 22.60
C ASN A 105 5.86 -5.32 22.03
N ASP A 106 5.43 -5.82 20.89
CA ASP A 106 5.84 -7.11 20.36
C ASP A 106 6.88 -6.99 19.26
N GLU A 107 7.73 -8.02 19.19
CA GLU A 107 8.66 -8.19 18.08
C GLU A 107 8.18 -9.31 17.16
N ARG A 108 7.72 -8.93 15.98
CA ARG A 108 7.24 -9.86 14.95
C ARG A 108 8.29 -9.98 13.85
N ILE A 109 8.90 -11.16 13.74
CA ILE A 109 9.92 -11.49 12.75
C ILE A 109 9.36 -12.53 11.76
N CYS A 110 9.25 -12.11 10.51
CA CYS A 110 8.89 -12.94 9.37
C CYS A 110 10.09 -13.16 8.46
N ASN A 111 10.23 -14.36 7.92
CA ASN A 111 11.05 -14.53 6.72
C ASN A 111 10.18 -14.20 5.48
N PHE A 112 9.33 -15.16 5.09
CA PHE A 112 8.32 -15.01 4.06
C PHE A 112 6.99 -15.64 4.49
N VAL A 113 5.87 -15.16 3.92
CA VAL A 113 4.51 -15.73 4.04
C VAL A 113 4.03 -15.88 5.48
N CYS A 114 3.93 -14.76 6.19
CA CYS A 114 3.42 -14.67 7.55
C CYS A 114 3.00 -13.23 7.93
N GLN A 115 2.61 -12.97 9.19
CA GLN A 115 2.16 -11.64 9.66
C GLN A 115 1.01 -11.08 8.81
N GLY A 116 -0.08 -11.84 8.66
CA GLY A 116 -1.18 -11.46 7.76
C GLY A 116 -0.83 -11.62 6.28
N GLY A 117 0.27 -12.29 5.92
CA GLY A 117 0.69 -12.54 4.54
C GLY A 117 0.42 -13.98 4.08
N SER A 118 -0.23 -14.19 2.93
CA SER A 118 -0.63 -15.53 2.47
C SER A 118 -0.38 -15.81 0.98
N ILE A 119 -0.11 -17.08 0.67
CA ILE A 119 -0.13 -17.64 -0.68
C ILE A 119 -1.20 -18.72 -0.78
N GLY A 120 -2.23 -18.49 -1.61
CA GLY A 120 -3.27 -19.48 -1.90
C GLY A 120 -4.20 -19.83 -0.72
N GLY A 121 -4.04 -19.15 0.42
CA GLY A 121 -4.83 -19.34 1.64
C GLY A 121 -5.36 -18.02 2.18
N ALA A 122 -5.51 -17.95 3.50
CA ALA A 122 -5.78 -16.69 4.19
C ALA A 122 -4.95 -16.54 5.46
N ASP A 123 -4.38 -15.36 5.69
CA ASP A 123 -3.70 -14.98 6.93
C ASP A 123 -4.30 -13.67 7.44
N MET A 124 -4.69 -13.63 8.71
CA MET A 124 -5.18 -12.45 9.38
C MET A 124 -4.39 -12.24 10.67
N LEU A 125 -3.74 -11.08 10.78
CA LEU A 125 -3.17 -10.59 12.02
C LEU A 125 -4.04 -9.43 12.52
N ILE A 126 -4.42 -9.48 13.78
CA ILE A 126 -5.14 -8.42 14.48
C ILE A 126 -4.30 -8.06 15.70
N ASP A 127 -3.76 -6.86 15.72
CA ASP A 127 -3.19 -6.21 16.89
C ASP A 127 -4.16 -5.14 17.39
N LEU A 128 -4.23 -4.94 18.71
CA LEU A 128 -5.18 -4.00 19.31
C LEU A 128 -4.52 -2.89 20.13
N SER A 129 -3.29 -3.08 20.61
CA SER A 129 -2.59 -2.03 21.33
C SER A 129 -1.12 -2.37 21.59
N GLY A 130 -0.30 -1.33 21.49
CA GLY A 130 1.09 -1.31 21.90
C GLY A 130 1.98 -0.82 20.77
N ASN A 131 3.28 -0.71 21.04
CA ASN A 131 4.23 -0.21 20.05
C ASN A 131 5.06 -1.38 19.52
N ASP A 132 4.58 -1.94 18.43
CA ASP A 132 5.04 -3.15 17.79
C ASP A 132 6.12 -2.89 16.74
N THR A 133 6.90 -3.94 16.49
CA THR A 133 7.87 -3.97 15.40
C THR A 133 7.66 -5.20 14.52
N TYR A 134 7.24 -4.95 13.29
CA TYR A 134 7.02 -5.94 12.25
C TYR A 134 8.19 -5.95 11.28
N LYS A 135 8.98 -7.02 11.25
CA LYS A 135 10.12 -7.20 10.32
C LYS A 135 9.89 -8.37 9.40
N SER A 136 10.10 -8.19 8.10
CA SER A 136 9.93 -9.25 7.11
C SER A 136 10.88 -9.14 5.92
N LEU A 137 11.03 -10.22 5.13
CA LEU A 137 11.64 -10.13 3.78
C LEU A 137 10.57 -9.99 2.69
N GLY A 138 9.43 -10.65 2.83
CA GLY A 138 8.27 -10.33 1.98
C GLY A 138 7.10 -11.29 2.07
N ILE A 139 6.05 -11.01 1.31
CA ILE A 139 4.76 -11.73 1.38
C ILE A 139 4.28 -11.73 2.84
N SER A 140 4.09 -10.55 3.38
CA SER A 140 3.86 -10.31 4.80
C SER A 140 3.10 -9.01 5.04
N GLN A 141 2.78 -8.71 6.29
CA GLN A 141 2.17 -7.42 6.68
C GLN A 141 0.93 -7.14 5.82
N GLY A 142 0.02 -8.11 5.76
CA GLY A 142 -1.21 -8.00 4.98
C GLY A 142 -1.10 -8.28 3.48
N ALA A 143 -0.12 -9.05 3.01
CA ALA A 143 0.01 -9.37 1.58
C ALA A 143 -0.76 -10.63 1.15
N GLY A 144 -1.46 -10.59 0.01
CA GLY A 144 -2.16 -11.76 -0.54
C GLY A 144 -1.76 -12.09 -1.98
N ILE A 145 -1.31 -13.33 -2.22
CA ILE A 145 -1.04 -13.87 -3.56
C ILE A 145 -1.90 -15.11 -3.78
N LEU A 146 -2.79 -15.12 -4.77
CA LEU A 146 -3.75 -16.22 -5.00
C LEU A 146 -4.64 -16.52 -3.79
N GLY A 147 -4.71 -15.60 -2.84
CA GLY A 147 -5.36 -15.72 -1.54
C GLY A 147 -5.57 -14.34 -0.92
N THR A 148 -5.83 -14.31 0.38
CA THR A 148 -6.10 -13.07 1.12
C THR A 148 -5.12 -12.89 2.27
N GLY A 149 -4.46 -11.73 2.34
CA GLY A 149 -3.66 -11.34 3.50
C GLY A 149 -4.26 -10.10 4.15
N VAL A 150 -4.39 -10.10 5.48
CA VAL A 150 -4.89 -8.95 6.24
C VAL A 150 -4.02 -8.74 7.49
N LEU A 151 -3.57 -7.50 7.68
CA LEU A 151 -3.07 -7.01 8.96
C LEU A 151 -3.98 -5.87 9.41
N LEU A 152 -4.53 -5.97 10.61
CA LEU A 152 -5.27 -4.92 11.28
C LEU A 152 -4.49 -4.53 12.53
N ASP A 153 -4.05 -3.28 12.62
CA ASP A 153 -3.48 -2.68 13.83
C ASP A 153 -4.40 -1.54 14.27
N TYR A 154 -4.51 -1.30 15.57
CA TYR A 154 -5.51 -0.39 16.12
C TYR A 154 -4.96 0.81 16.90
N ASP A 155 -3.87 0.65 17.64
CA ASP A 155 -3.36 1.68 18.56
C ASP A 155 -1.88 1.42 18.84
N GLY A 156 -1.00 2.32 18.46
CA GLY A 156 0.43 2.13 18.68
C GLY A 156 1.26 3.27 18.14
N ASP A 157 2.59 3.21 18.28
CA ASP A 157 3.47 3.88 17.32
C ASP A 157 4.36 2.77 16.75
N ASP A 158 3.96 2.24 15.60
CA ASP A 158 4.40 0.97 15.06
C ASP A 158 5.46 1.14 13.97
N THR A 159 6.20 0.07 13.74
CA THR A 159 7.22 0.03 12.69
C THR A 159 7.07 -1.22 11.84
N TYR A 160 6.65 -1.00 10.60
CA TYR A 160 6.51 -1.99 9.55
C TYR A 160 7.72 -1.96 8.61
N GLU A 161 8.60 -2.94 8.73
CA GLU A 161 9.78 -3.09 7.89
C GLU A 161 9.71 -4.33 7.01
N SER A 162 9.95 -4.16 5.72
CA SER A 162 10.06 -5.25 4.77
C SER A 162 11.00 -4.96 3.61
N VAL A 163 11.34 -5.96 2.80
CA VAL A 163 12.04 -5.75 1.52
C VAL A 163 11.04 -5.62 0.38
N SER A 164 10.06 -6.52 0.29
CA SER A 164 9.15 -6.54 -0.86
C SER A 164 7.83 -7.28 -0.61
N PHE A 165 6.83 -7.10 -1.48
CA PHE A 165 5.58 -7.88 -1.49
C PHE A 165 4.84 -7.85 -0.14
N SER A 166 4.71 -6.69 0.47
CA SER A 166 4.22 -6.53 1.85
C SER A 166 3.45 -5.23 2.04
N GLN A 167 2.94 -4.99 3.25
CA GLN A 167 2.22 -3.78 3.63
C GLN A 167 1.01 -3.59 2.72
N GLY A 168 0.09 -4.56 2.75
CA GLY A 168 -1.12 -4.52 1.94
C GLY A 168 -0.93 -4.85 0.45
N PHE A 169 0.10 -5.63 0.09
CA PHE A 169 0.32 -6.03 -1.30
C PHE A 169 -0.74 -7.02 -1.81
N GLY A 170 -1.40 -6.70 -2.93
CA GLY A 170 -2.30 -7.61 -3.64
C GLY A 170 -1.66 -8.16 -4.91
N GLY A 171 -1.22 -9.42 -4.89
CA GLY A 171 -0.80 -10.15 -6.08
C GLY A 171 -2.01 -10.55 -6.94
N VAL A 172 -2.05 -11.77 -7.46
CA VAL A 172 -3.31 -12.33 -8.01
C VAL A 172 -4.25 -12.69 -6.86
N GLY A 173 -4.70 -11.73 -6.05
CA GLY A 173 -5.38 -11.94 -4.77
C GLY A 173 -5.76 -10.62 -4.09
N GLY A 174 -5.94 -10.63 -2.76
CA GLY A 174 -6.24 -9.43 -1.99
C GLY A 174 -5.27 -9.26 -0.83
N GLY A 175 -4.65 -8.09 -0.71
CA GLY A 175 -3.84 -7.72 0.45
C GLY A 175 -4.38 -6.45 1.09
N ALA A 176 -4.45 -6.41 2.42
CA ALA A 176 -4.80 -5.23 3.19
C ALA A 176 -3.90 -5.08 4.42
N LEU A 177 -3.33 -3.90 4.59
CA LEU A 177 -2.85 -3.41 5.89
C LEU A 177 -3.80 -2.27 6.28
N VAL A 178 -4.37 -2.35 7.47
CA VAL A 178 -5.24 -1.31 8.03
C VAL A 178 -4.68 -0.95 9.39
N ASP A 179 -4.21 0.28 9.52
CA ASP A 179 -3.81 0.90 10.78
C ASP A 179 -4.84 1.98 11.13
N PHE A 180 -5.12 2.14 12.41
CA PHE A 180 -6.14 3.09 12.88
C PHE A 180 -5.56 4.27 13.63
N LYS A 181 -4.39 4.14 14.26
CA LYS A 181 -3.85 5.22 15.09
C LYS A 181 -2.37 5.00 15.35
N GLY A 182 -1.63 6.08 15.24
CA GLY A 182 -0.26 6.09 15.72
C GLY A 182 0.55 7.20 15.09
N ASN A 183 1.87 7.11 15.21
CA ASN A 183 2.77 7.79 14.29
C ASN A 183 3.71 6.73 13.74
N ASP A 184 3.33 6.18 12.61
CA ASP A 184 3.75 4.89 12.14
C ASP A 184 4.83 5.00 11.07
N LYS A 185 5.57 3.90 10.93
CA LYS A 185 6.67 3.82 9.96
C LYS A 185 6.46 2.64 9.03
N TYR A 186 6.10 2.95 7.79
CA TYR A 186 5.98 2.00 6.69
C TYR A 186 7.25 2.04 5.83
N ILE A 187 8.12 1.05 6.02
CA ILE A 187 9.45 1.02 5.41
C ILE A 187 9.63 -0.23 4.51
N LEU A 188 9.66 -0.01 3.20
CA LEU A 188 10.19 -0.96 2.23
C LEU A 188 11.63 -0.59 1.90
N LYS A 189 12.56 -1.42 2.37
CA LYS A 189 13.99 -1.09 2.51
C LYS A 189 14.65 -0.66 1.22
N GLU A 190 15.49 0.37 1.32
CA GLU A 190 16.52 0.64 0.33
C GLU A 190 17.49 -0.56 0.27
N GLY A 191 18.07 -0.81 -0.90
CA GLY A 191 19.00 -1.90 -1.09
C GLY A 191 18.82 -2.61 -2.42
N THR A 192 19.38 -3.81 -2.50
CA THR A 192 19.40 -4.66 -3.70
C THR A 192 19.15 -6.14 -3.38
N GLU A 193 18.43 -6.43 -2.29
CA GLU A 193 18.00 -7.76 -1.90
C GLU A 193 17.00 -8.35 -2.91
N ASN A 194 16.14 -7.50 -3.50
CA ASN A 194 15.25 -7.85 -4.59
C ASN A 194 15.39 -6.84 -5.75
N PRO A 195 16.47 -6.85 -6.55
CA PRO A 195 16.77 -5.78 -7.50
C PRO A 195 15.67 -5.53 -8.54
N SER A 196 15.35 -4.25 -8.75
CA SER A 196 14.38 -3.81 -9.75
C SER A 196 14.96 -3.84 -11.17
N PHE A 197 14.09 -4.05 -12.16
CA PHE A 197 14.45 -3.93 -13.58
C PHE A 197 14.60 -2.48 -14.03
N GLN A 198 13.89 -1.55 -13.40
CA GLN A 198 13.98 -0.11 -13.68
C GLN A 198 15.35 0.43 -13.28
N ASP A 199 15.84 -0.02 -12.13
CA ASP A 199 17.17 0.29 -11.61
C ASP A 199 17.64 -0.85 -10.70
N ARG A 200 18.70 -1.54 -11.12
CA ARG A 200 19.26 -2.68 -10.38
C ARG A 200 19.94 -2.31 -9.08
N THR A 201 20.14 -1.01 -8.82
CA THR A 201 20.68 -0.51 -7.54
C THR A 201 19.59 -0.30 -6.48
N LYS A 202 18.32 -0.55 -6.83
CA LYS A 202 17.16 -0.39 -5.96
C LYS A 202 16.35 -1.67 -5.87
N ASN A 203 15.65 -1.85 -4.74
CA ASN A 203 14.71 -2.95 -4.57
C ASN A 203 13.43 -2.73 -5.38
N LEU A 204 12.91 -3.82 -5.93
CA LEU A 204 11.54 -3.99 -6.35
C LEU A 204 10.70 -4.16 -5.08
N SER A 205 10.00 -3.10 -4.70
CA SER A 205 9.24 -3.04 -3.45
C SER A 205 7.93 -3.80 -3.57
N MET A 206 7.05 -3.47 -4.53
CA MET A 206 5.76 -4.16 -4.67
C MET A 206 4.99 -4.24 -3.34
N GLY A 207 4.79 -3.11 -2.67
CA GLY A 207 4.11 -3.06 -1.37
C GLY A 207 3.53 -1.68 -1.08
N GLN A 208 3.07 -1.46 0.15
CA GLN A 208 2.32 -0.25 0.53
C GLN A 208 1.09 -0.07 -0.35
N GLY A 209 0.17 -1.03 -0.25
CA GLY A 209 -1.08 -1.03 -1.02
C GLY A 209 -0.90 -1.28 -2.51
N CYS A 210 0.23 -1.82 -2.97
CA CYS A 210 0.46 -2.10 -4.38
C CYS A 210 -0.37 -3.31 -4.87
N GLY A 211 -1.01 -3.19 -6.03
CA GLY A 211 -1.73 -4.27 -6.70
C GLY A 211 -1.00 -4.72 -7.96
N SER A 212 -0.73 -6.01 -8.12
CA SER A 212 0.10 -6.52 -9.21
C SER A 212 -0.34 -7.85 -9.78
N GLY A 213 -0.44 -7.92 -11.11
CA GLY A 213 -0.63 -9.17 -11.85
C GLY A 213 0.66 -9.85 -12.25
N LEU A 214 0.54 -11.12 -12.65
CA LEU A 214 1.64 -11.85 -13.24
C LEU A 214 1.73 -11.52 -14.72
N ARG A 215 2.68 -10.67 -15.11
CA ARG A 215 2.99 -10.40 -16.51
C ARG A 215 3.95 -11.46 -17.06
N ALA A 216 3.50 -12.24 -18.05
CA ALA A 216 4.28 -13.32 -18.65
C ALA A 216 4.26 -13.31 -20.19
N ASP A 217 3.90 -12.19 -20.83
CA ASP A 217 3.81 -12.03 -22.29
C ASP A 217 5.15 -12.15 -23.02
N PHE A 218 6.27 -12.12 -22.29
CA PHE A 218 7.63 -12.30 -22.81
C PHE A 218 8.21 -13.71 -22.57
N LEU A 219 7.45 -14.60 -21.92
CA LEU A 219 7.88 -15.97 -21.63
C LEU A 219 7.15 -16.95 -22.56
N GLU A 220 7.91 -17.88 -23.14
CA GLU A 220 7.36 -19.01 -23.90
C GLU A 220 6.58 -19.92 -22.94
N ASP A 221 5.43 -20.46 -23.37
CA ASP A 221 4.53 -21.34 -22.60
C ASP A 221 3.80 -20.77 -21.37
N PHE A 222 4.10 -19.55 -20.91
CA PHE A 222 3.37 -18.93 -19.80
C PHE A 222 2.23 -18.02 -20.27
N LYS A 223 1.24 -17.82 -19.39
CA LYS A 223 0.13 -16.89 -19.62
C LYS A 223 0.15 -15.81 -18.55
N SER A 224 -0.04 -14.58 -19.00
CA SER A 224 -0.27 -13.47 -18.10
C SER A 224 -1.58 -13.65 -17.33
N VAL A 225 -1.60 -13.24 -16.06
CA VAL A 225 -2.76 -13.30 -15.17
C VAL A 225 -3.01 -11.90 -14.61
N PRO A 226 -4.26 -11.40 -14.60
CA PRO A 226 -4.55 -10.07 -14.08
C PRO A 226 -4.22 -9.98 -12.60
N GLY A 227 -3.81 -8.79 -12.17
CA GLY A 227 -3.58 -8.47 -10.77
C GLY A 227 -4.84 -8.38 -9.95
N GLY A 228 -4.64 -8.37 -8.64
CA GLY A 228 -5.66 -8.22 -7.64
C GLY A 228 -5.60 -6.85 -6.98
N LEU A 229 -6.06 -6.79 -5.73
CA LEU A 229 -6.27 -5.55 -4.98
C LEU A 229 -5.30 -5.47 -3.81
N GLY A 230 -4.45 -4.44 -3.80
CA GLY A 230 -3.64 -4.06 -2.65
C GLY A 230 -4.21 -2.82 -1.99
N ILE A 231 -4.28 -2.82 -0.66
CA ILE A 231 -4.78 -1.71 0.16
C ILE A 231 -3.81 -1.47 1.32
N LEU A 232 -3.34 -0.24 1.46
CA LEU A 232 -2.88 0.27 2.74
C LEU A 232 -3.88 1.35 3.18
N PHE A 233 -4.40 1.23 4.39
CA PHE A 233 -5.27 2.23 4.99
C PHE A 233 -4.66 2.64 6.32
N ASP A 234 -4.35 3.91 6.46
CA ASP A 234 -4.05 4.57 7.73
C ASP A 234 -5.16 5.56 8.02
N TYR A 235 -5.56 5.72 9.28
CA TYR A 235 -6.70 6.54 9.67
C TYR A 235 -6.30 7.87 10.31
N GLU A 236 -5.26 7.90 11.13
CA GLU A 236 -4.76 9.12 11.77
C GLU A 236 -3.33 8.92 12.23
N GLY A 237 -2.48 9.92 12.01
CA GLY A 237 -1.12 9.86 12.53
C GLY A 237 -0.21 11.00 12.08
N ASN A 238 1.10 10.81 12.20
CA ASN A 238 2.07 11.60 11.44
C ASN A 238 3.11 10.61 10.94
N ASP A 239 2.89 10.13 9.73
CA ASP A 239 3.37 8.84 9.30
C ASP A 239 4.49 8.96 8.27
N LEU A 240 5.31 7.92 8.21
CA LEU A 240 6.41 7.81 7.27
C LEU A 240 6.19 6.65 6.32
N TYR A 241 5.97 6.98 5.05
CA TYR A 241 5.92 6.03 3.95
C TYR A 241 7.21 6.09 3.14
N SER A 242 8.05 5.06 3.25
CA SER A 242 9.32 4.97 2.51
C SER A 242 9.39 3.69 1.68
N ALA A 243 9.50 3.83 0.36
CA ALA A 243 9.62 2.70 -0.55
C ALA A 243 10.42 3.05 -1.82
N GLN A 244 10.76 2.04 -2.61
CA GLN A 244 11.59 2.19 -3.81
C GLN A 244 10.76 2.07 -5.09
N VAL A 245 10.63 0.86 -5.66
CA VAL A 245 10.04 0.67 -7.00
C VAL A 245 8.71 -0.08 -6.93
N PHE A 246 7.68 0.44 -7.61
CA PHE A 246 6.30 -0.10 -7.63
C PHE A 246 5.68 -0.21 -6.23
N SER A 247 5.29 0.91 -5.65
CA SER A 247 4.79 0.97 -4.26
C SER A 247 3.80 2.11 -4.05
N GLN A 248 3.28 2.26 -2.83
CA GLN A 248 2.44 3.41 -2.43
C GLN A 248 1.22 3.57 -3.33
N GLY A 249 0.33 2.59 -3.27
CA GLY A 249 -0.90 2.54 -4.07
C GLY A 249 -0.65 2.31 -5.56
N CYS A 250 0.47 1.71 -5.97
CA CYS A 250 0.76 1.47 -7.38
C CYS A 250 -0.09 0.31 -7.96
N GLY A 251 -0.64 0.50 -9.16
CA GLY A 251 -1.27 -0.57 -9.94
C GLY A 251 -0.37 -1.08 -11.08
N TYR A 252 -0.03 -2.37 -11.08
CA TYR A 252 0.75 -3.02 -12.12
C TYR A 252 -0.01 -4.19 -12.76
N TRP A 253 -0.02 -4.26 -14.10
CA TRP A 253 -0.58 -5.40 -14.84
C TRP A 253 -2.00 -5.81 -14.41
N TYR A 254 -2.98 -4.95 -14.71
CA TYR A 254 -4.39 -5.06 -14.28
C TYR A 254 -4.62 -5.03 -12.76
N GLY A 255 -3.57 -4.95 -11.94
CA GLY A 255 -3.70 -4.78 -10.50
C GLY A 255 -4.24 -3.40 -10.12
N ILE A 256 -4.92 -3.36 -8.98
CA ILE A 256 -5.43 -2.15 -8.36
C ILE A 256 -4.65 -1.94 -7.06
N GLY A 257 -3.88 -0.85 -7.01
CA GLY A 257 -3.22 -0.42 -5.78
C GLY A 257 -3.94 0.77 -5.16
N VAL A 258 -4.08 0.76 -3.85
CA VAL A 258 -4.75 1.80 -3.08
C VAL A 258 -3.94 2.09 -1.82
N ILE A 259 -3.69 3.36 -1.58
CA ILE A 259 -3.37 3.88 -0.25
C ILE A 259 -4.44 4.91 0.12
N VAL A 260 -4.87 4.88 1.37
CA VAL A 260 -5.73 5.89 1.99
C VAL A 260 -5.07 6.28 3.29
N ASP A 261 -4.78 7.56 3.45
CA ASP A 261 -4.37 8.16 4.72
C ASP A 261 -5.49 9.10 5.17
N GLY A 262 -5.93 8.94 6.42
CA GLY A 262 -7.05 9.68 6.99
C GLY A 262 -6.66 11.06 7.55
N GLY A 263 -5.36 11.35 7.66
CA GLY A 263 -4.81 12.67 7.92
C GLY A 263 -3.66 12.66 8.92
N GLY A 264 -2.86 13.72 8.88
CA GLY A 264 -1.64 13.75 9.66
C GLY A 264 -0.73 14.91 9.30
N ASN A 265 0.58 14.71 9.36
CA ASN A 265 1.53 15.54 8.61
C ASN A 265 2.59 14.56 8.11
N ASP A 266 2.33 14.03 6.93
CA ASP A 266 2.85 12.75 6.51
C ASP A 266 3.99 12.92 5.52
N THR A 267 4.83 11.90 5.46
CA THR A 267 6.02 11.90 4.61
C THR A 267 6.02 10.71 3.68
N TYR A 268 5.83 10.98 2.39
CA TYR A 268 5.90 10.01 1.31
C TYR A 268 7.22 10.12 0.55
N LYS A 269 8.04 9.08 0.66
CA LYS A 269 9.32 8.92 -0.05
C LYS A 269 9.22 7.73 -0.99
N GLY A 270 9.24 8.02 -2.28
CA GLY A 270 9.26 7.04 -3.36
C GLY A 270 10.47 7.23 -4.28
N TYR A 271 10.71 6.24 -5.16
CA TYR A 271 11.75 6.35 -6.18
C TYR A 271 11.18 6.25 -7.61
N TRP A 272 10.43 5.18 -7.91
CA TRP A 272 9.95 4.92 -9.27
C TRP A 272 8.66 4.10 -9.27
N TYR A 273 7.60 4.62 -9.91
CA TYR A 273 6.24 4.08 -9.85
C TYR A 273 5.73 4.03 -8.40
N CYS A 274 5.59 5.20 -7.79
CA CYS A 274 5.09 5.39 -6.43
C CYS A 274 3.89 6.35 -6.38
N GLN A 275 3.17 6.44 -5.27
CA GLN A 275 2.16 7.47 -4.98
C GLN A 275 1.02 7.50 -6.00
N GLY A 276 0.18 6.46 -5.98
CA GLY A 276 -1.02 6.37 -6.81
C GLY A 276 -0.73 6.27 -8.31
N THR A 277 0.41 5.71 -8.69
CA THR A 277 0.79 5.52 -10.11
C THR A 277 0.32 4.20 -10.68
N SER A 278 0.30 4.10 -12.00
CA SER A 278 0.01 2.82 -12.65
C SER A 278 0.89 2.54 -13.86
N ALA A 279 1.04 1.25 -14.15
CA ALA A 279 1.63 0.74 -15.38
C ALA A 279 0.86 -0.47 -15.91
N HIS A 280 0.82 -0.59 -17.23
CA HIS A 280 0.31 -1.76 -17.96
C HIS A 280 -1.12 -2.14 -17.53
N PHE A 281 -2.10 -1.30 -17.87
CA PHE A 281 -3.52 -1.52 -17.52
C PHE A 281 -3.86 -1.48 -16.02
N GLY A 282 -2.88 -1.27 -15.14
CA GLY A 282 -3.12 -1.15 -13.70
C GLY A 282 -3.87 0.14 -13.34
N THR A 283 -4.41 0.17 -12.11
CA THR A 283 -4.98 1.37 -11.50
C THR A 283 -4.27 1.63 -10.19
N GLY A 284 -3.69 2.83 -10.04
CA GLY A 284 -3.10 3.26 -8.79
C GLY A 284 -3.85 4.43 -8.21
N ILE A 285 -4.03 4.42 -6.89
CA ILE A 285 -4.81 5.41 -6.14
C ILE A 285 -4.06 5.75 -4.85
N LEU A 286 -3.85 7.05 -4.62
CA LEU A 286 -3.48 7.61 -3.32
C LEU A 286 -4.56 8.62 -2.94
N LEU A 287 -5.14 8.46 -1.75
CA LEU A 287 -6.05 9.40 -1.13
C LEU A 287 -5.42 9.85 0.18
N ASP A 288 -5.19 11.14 0.34
CA ASP A 288 -4.70 11.76 1.56
C ASP A 288 -5.73 12.82 2.03
N PHE A 289 -5.93 12.92 3.34
CA PHE A 289 -6.97 13.73 3.94
C PHE A 289 -6.44 14.64 5.05
N SER A 290 -6.07 15.87 4.68
CA SER A 290 -5.58 16.94 5.54
C SER A 290 -4.27 16.66 6.26
N GLY A 291 -3.38 17.65 6.22
CA GLY A 291 -2.08 17.59 6.86
C GLY A 291 -1.12 18.51 6.12
N ASP A 292 -0.05 18.96 6.77
CA ASP A 292 1.04 19.62 6.03
C ASP A 292 1.97 18.54 5.46
N ASP A 293 1.64 18.00 4.28
CA ASP A 293 2.23 16.76 3.80
C ASP A 293 3.44 16.96 2.87
N SER A 294 4.30 15.95 2.82
CA SER A 294 5.50 15.97 1.98
C SER A 294 5.63 14.74 1.10
N TYR A 295 5.66 14.97 -0.20
CA TYR A 295 5.76 13.95 -1.23
C TYR A 295 7.06 14.14 -2.02
N SER A 296 7.85 13.07 -2.09
CA SER A 296 9.06 13.03 -2.90
C SER A 296 9.11 11.77 -3.76
N CYS A 297 9.40 11.91 -5.05
CA CYS A 297 9.61 10.79 -5.96
C CYS A 297 10.52 11.15 -7.12
N ASP A 298 11.60 10.42 -7.33
CA ASP A 298 12.56 10.75 -8.39
C ASP A 298 11.95 10.61 -9.79
N TYR A 299 11.27 9.50 -10.08
CA TYR A 299 10.74 9.20 -11.41
C TYR A 299 9.20 9.14 -11.39
N GLN A 300 8.60 8.17 -12.09
CA GLN A 300 7.15 8.06 -12.22
C GLN A 300 6.48 8.09 -10.85
N GLY A 301 5.68 9.12 -10.56
CA GLY A 301 5.14 9.38 -9.24
C GLY A 301 3.80 10.12 -9.28
N MET A 302 3.18 10.29 -8.12
CA MET A 302 2.11 11.27 -7.87
C MET A 302 1.01 11.26 -8.95
N GLY A 303 0.27 10.16 -9.04
CA GLY A 303 -0.87 10.03 -9.95
C GLY A 303 -0.50 9.91 -11.44
N GLN A 304 0.75 9.57 -11.79
CA GLN A 304 1.12 9.32 -13.18
C GLN A 304 0.46 8.03 -13.72
N GLY A 305 -0.20 8.13 -14.87
CA GLY A 305 -0.80 6.98 -15.58
C GLY A 305 0.03 6.53 -16.77
N HIS A 306 0.60 5.33 -16.72
CA HIS A 306 1.42 4.75 -17.80
C HIS A 306 0.75 3.56 -18.48
N ASP A 307 0.90 3.48 -19.80
CA ASP A 307 0.67 2.27 -20.58
C ASP A 307 -0.73 1.69 -20.42
N LEU A 308 -1.73 2.50 -20.80
CA LEU A 308 -3.16 2.23 -20.61
C LEU A 308 -3.59 2.11 -19.13
N GLY A 309 -2.72 2.46 -18.19
CA GLY A 309 -3.03 2.54 -16.76
C GLY A 309 -3.68 3.87 -16.35
N LEU A 310 -4.34 3.84 -15.19
CA LEU A 310 -4.94 4.98 -14.52
C LEU A 310 -4.18 5.29 -13.23
N GLY A 311 -3.54 6.45 -13.13
CA GLY A 311 -2.93 6.95 -11.90
C GLY A 311 -3.77 8.07 -11.29
N ILE A 312 -3.99 8.03 -9.99
CA ILE A 312 -4.81 8.99 -9.24
C ILE A 312 -4.09 9.32 -7.93
N ILE A 313 -3.96 10.62 -7.66
CA ILE A 313 -3.69 11.13 -6.32
C ILE A 313 -4.66 12.26 -6.01
N PHE A 314 -5.35 12.14 -4.88
CA PHE A 314 -6.16 13.18 -4.28
C PHE A 314 -5.63 13.48 -2.89
N ASP A 315 -5.22 14.73 -2.71
CA ASP A 315 -4.85 15.31 -1.42
C ASP A 315 -5.91 16.38 -1.10
N ILE A 316 -6.66 16.17 -0.02
CA ILE A 316 -7.93 16.87 0.25
C ILE A 316 -8.03 17.37 1.69
N GLU A 317 -8.12 18.69 1.85
CA GLU A 317 -8.43 19.34 3.12
C GLU A 317 -9.78 18.90 3.76
N SER A 318 -9.80 18.55 5.06
CA SER A 318 -11.01 18.17 5.82
C SER A 318 -11.83 19.32 6.45
N LYS A 319 -11.59 20.59 6.05
CA LYS A 319 -12.38 21.82 6.34
C LYS A 319 -12.04 22.64 7.61
N ARG A 320 -10.84 22.56 8.19
CA ARG A 320 -10.54 23.40 9.38
C ARG A 320 -9.20 24.11 9.43
N ASN A 321 -8.25 23.80 8.57
CA ASN A 321 -6.99 24.53 8.44
C ASN A 321 -6.55 24.39 7.00
N SER A 322 -6.00 25.47 6.44
CA SER A 322 -5.26 25.35 5.20
C SER A 322 -3.96 24.60 5.52
N ASP A 323 -3.94 23.31 5.18
CA ASP A 323 -2.75 22.49 4.99
C ASP A 323 -1.75 23.19 4.05
N SER A 324 -0.51 22.77 3.93
CA SER A 324 0.43 23.36 2.97
C SER A 324 1.44 22.33 2.54
N ASP A 325 1.23 21.82 1.33
CA ASP A 325 1.87 20.59 0.91
C ASP A 325 3.11 20.84 0.07
N SER A 326 4.02 19.88 0.10
CA SER A 326 5.23 19.91 -0.70
C SER A 326 5.33 18.69 -1.61
N PHE A 327 5.42 18.94 -2.91
CA PHE A 327 5.57 17.89 -3.92
C PHE A 327 6.85 18.09 -4.70
N GLU A 328 7.80 17.18 -4.53
CA GLU A 328 9.08 17.17 -5.25
C GLU A 328 9.23 15.92 -6.11
N CYS A 329 9.47 16.11 -7.40
CA CYS A 329 9.81 15.04 -8.31
C CYS A 329 10.88 15.43 -9.33
N LYS A 330 11.58 14.45 -9.92
CA LYS A 330 12.45 14.76 -11.08
C LYS A 330 11.66 14.68 -12.36
N THR A 331 10.96 13.58 -12.65
CA THR A 331 10.22 13.49 -13.91
C THR A 331 9.05 12.52 -13.93
N ARG A 332 8.05 12.84 -14.77
CA ARG A 332 6.85 12.02 -15.04
C ARG A 332 5.98 11.86 -13.80
N CYS A 333 5.51 12.97 -13.27
CA CYS A 333 4.78 13.05 -12.01
C CYS A 333 3.58 14.00 -12.11
N LEU A 334 2.89 14.23 -10.99
CA LEU A 334 1.87 15.26 -10.84
C LEU A 334 0.76 15.15 -11.90
N GLY A 335 0.17 13.96 -11.99
CA GLY A 335 -0.99 13.69 -12.85
C GLY A 335 -0.64 13.59 -14.34
N MET A 336 0.63 13.41 -14.70
CA MET A 336 1.05 13.22 -16.08
C MET A 336 0.46 11.94 -16.71
N GLY A 337 0.04 12.02 -17.98
CA GLY A 337 -0.32 10.86 -18.80
C GLY A 337 0.82 10.42 -19.72
N HIS A 338 1.11 9.12 -19.77
CA HIS A 338 2.13 8.56 -20.67
C HIS A 338 1.64 7.29 -21.39
N ALA A 339 1.91 7.18 -22.69
CA ALA A 339 1.67 5.97 -23.49
C ALA A 339 0.22 5.44 -23.36
N ASN A 340 -0.76 6.28 -23.69
CA ASN A 340 -2.21 6.02 -23.58
C ASN A 340 -2.74 5.88 -22.15
N GLY A 341 -1.92 6.16 -21.13
CA GLY A 341 -2.37 6.23 -19.74
C GLY A 341 -3.13 7.51 -19.41
N VAL A 342 -3.78 7.50 -18.25
CA VAL A 342 -4.53 8.61 -17.68
C VAL A 342 -3.93 8.94 -16.32
N GLY A 343 -3.34 10.13 -16.17
CA GLY A 343 -2.90 10.63 -14.88
C GLY A 343 -3.84 11.69 -14.34
N ILE A 344 -4.14 11.63 -13.04
CA ILE A 344 -4.99 12.60 -12.33
C ILE A 344 -4.30 12.98 -11.03
N PHE A 345 -4.10 14.28 -10.85
CA PHE A 345 -3.59 14.89 -9.63
C PHE A 345 -4.57 15.98 -9.17
N ILE A 346 -5.02 15.89 -7.92
CA ILE A 346 -5.81 16.92 -7.24
C ILE A 346 -5.15 17.20 -5.91
N ASN A 347 -4.77 18.46 -5.70
CA ASN A 347 -4.47 19.02 -4.38
C ASN A 347 -5.56 20.01 -4.02
N GLN A 348 -5.97 20.06 -2.76
CA GLN A 348 -6.93 21.04 -2.29
C GLN A 348 -6.50 21.64 -0.97
N GLY A 349 -6.33 22.96 -0.96
CA GLY A 349 -6.04 23.74 0.23
C GLY A 349 -4.76 24.55 0.07
N GLY A 350 -4.40 25.28 1.12
CA GLY A 350 -3.00 25.57 1.36
C GLY A 350 -2.15 26.55 0.57
N SER A 351 -0.89 26.61 0.97
CA SER A 351 0.18 27.39 0.34
C SER A 351 1.28 26.45 -0.13
N ASP A 352 1.03 25.82 -1.27
CA ASP A 352 1.73 24.62 -1.67
C ASP A 352 3.00 24.91 -2.48
N PHE A 353 3.90 23.94 -2.42
CA PHE A 353 5.15 23.96 -3.15
C PHE A 353 5.25 22.77 -4.09
N TYR A 354 5.44 23.04 -5.38
CA TYR A 354 5.62 22.03 -6.41
C TYR A 354 6.97 22.18 -7.10
N ARG A 355 7.71 21.09 -7.22
CA ARG A 355 8.98 21.05 -7.95
C ARG A 355 9.04 19.83 -8.84
N ALA A 356 9.27 20.06 -10.13
CA ALA A 356 9.51 19.01 -11.10
C ALA A 356 10.70 19.37 -11.98
N ASP A 357 11.67 18.48 -12.21
CA ASP A 357 12.76 18.77 -13.15
C ASP A 357 12.29 18.66 -14.62
N ASP A 358 11.43 17.70 -14.98
CA ASP A 358 10.91 17.46 -16.34
C ASP A 358 9.53 16.75 -16.33
N TYR A 359 8.78 16.75 -17.44
CA TYR A 359 7.45 16.14 -17.67
C TYR A 359 6.55 16.01 -16.42
N ALA A 360 5.74 17.01 -16.12
CA ALA A 360 4.89 17.01 -14.92
C ALA A 360 3.62 17.85 -15.12
N PHE A 361 2.85 18.11 -14.06
CA PHE A 361 1.71 19.03 -14.09
C PHE A 361 0.67 18.69 -15.16
N GLY A 362 0.28 17.41 -15.22
CA GLY A 362 -0.67 16.92 -16.21
C GLY A 362 -0.12 16.89 -17.64
N ASP A 363 1.20 17.00 -17.84
CA ASP A 363 1.86 16.82 -19.14
C ASP A 363 1.44 15.49 -19.79
N VAL A 364 1.57 15.43 -21.12
CA VAL A 364 1.26 14.22 -21.87
C VAL A 364 2.38 13.89 -22.85
N THR A 365 2.84 12.65 -22.81
CA THR A 365 3.70 12.09 -23.86
C THR A 365 3.08 10.82 -24.45
N VAL A 366 3.25 10.66 -25.75
CA VAL A 366 2.87 9.46 -26.49
C VAL A 366 4.13 8.82 -27.00
N ASP A 367 4.25 7.50 -26.85
CA ASP A 367 5.41 6.78 -27.32
C ASP A 367 5.28 6.60 -28.85
N ILE A 368 6.10 7.35 -29.61
CA ILE A 368 5.94 7.53 -31.08
C ILE A 368 6.61 6.36 -31.86
N TYR A 369 7.31 5.46 -31.19
CA TYR A 369 8.04 4.39 -31.87
C TYR A 369 7.12 3.22 -32.28
N ARG A 370 6.71 3.28 -33.56
CA ARG A 370 6.30 2.18 -34.46
C ARG A 370 5.72 0.95 -33.75
N ARG A 371 4.41 0.97 -33.52
CA ARG A 371 3.66 -0.25 -33.18
C ARG A 371 2.54 -0.46 -34.21
N PRO A 372 2.22 -1.72 -34.53
CA PRO A 372 1.14 -2.02 -35.47
C PRO A 372 -0.18 -1.40 -35.00
N PRO A 373 -1.10 -1.10 -35.93
CA PRO A 373 -2.40 -0.52 -35.62
C PRO A 373 -3.16 -1.36 -34.58
N GLY A 374 -3.84 -0.71 -33.64
CA GLY A 374 -4.52 -1.36 -32.53
C GLY A 374 -5.19 -0.39 -31.57
N ILE A 375 -5.53 -0.87 -30.36
CA ILE A 375 -6.30 -0.09 -29.35
C ILE A 375 -5.67 1.26 -28.99
N ARG A 376 -4.36 1.41 -29.19
CA ARG A 376 -3.61 2.64 -28.91
C ARG A 376 -3.86 3.78 -29.90
N GLU A 377 -4.41 3.50 -31.08
CA GLU A 377 -4.82 4.55 -32.03
C GLU A 377 -6.13 5.22 -31.62
N ILE A 378 -6.95 4.53 -30.83
CA ILE A 378 -8.28 5.00 -30.43
C ILE A 378 -8.36 5.47 -28.98
N ILE A 379 -7.46 5.00 -28.11
CA ILE A 379 -7.40 5.46 -26.71
C ILE A 379 -6.40 6.62 -26.61
N PRO A 380 -6.87 7.86 -26.43
CA PRO A 380 -5.99 8.99 -26.17
C PRO A 380 -5.32 8.92 -24.79
N THR A 381 -4.12 9.48 -24.68
CA THR A 381 -3.47 9.78 -23.39
C THR A 381 -4.08 11.04 -22.77
N TRP A 382 -4.22 11.06 -21.44
CA TRP A 382 -4.69 12.24 -20.70
C TRP A 382 -3.85 12.49 -19.45
N GLY A 383 -3.60 13.75 -19.16
CA GLY A 383 -2.99 14.19 -17.90
C GLY A 383 -3.79 15.35 -17.35
N PHE A 384 -4.07 15.31 -16.06
CA PHE A 384 -4.87 16.28 -15.32
C PHE A 384 -4.09 16.70 -14.08
N PHE A 385 -3.93 18.01 -13.91
CA PHE A 385 -3.38 18.59 -12.69
C PHE A 385 -4.32 19.68 -12.20
N PHE A 386 -4.74 19.55 -10.96
CA PHE A 386 -5.64 20.46 -10.29
C PHE A 386 -5.05 20.83 -8.94
N ASP A 387 -4.90 22.13 -8.72
CA ASP A 387 -4.58 22.72 -7.43
C ASP A 387 -5.74 23.66 -7.09
N LEU A 388 -6.49 23.33 -6.04
CA LEU A 388 -7.78 23.91 -5.71
C LEU A 388 -7.71 24.65 -4.38
N ASN A 389 -8.36 25.80 -4.28
CA ASN A 389 -8.42 26.62 -3.06
C ASN A 389 -7.05 27.07 -2.51
N SER A 390 -5.95 26.94 -3.28
CA SER A 390 -4.63 27.36 -2.85
C SER A 390 -4.49 28.88 -2.75
N TYR A 391 -3.93 29.33 -1.62
CA TYR A 391 -3.57 30.71 -1.36
C TYR A 391 -2.32 31.12 -2.15
N LYS A 392 -1.40 30.17 -2.40
CA LYS A 392 -0.14 30.40 -3.12
C LYS A 392 0.35 29.13 -3.82
N PHE A 393 0.28 29.15 -5.15
CA PHE A 393 0.98 28.18 -5.99
C PHE A 393 2.44 28.59 -6.24
N ASN A 394 3.41 27.89 -5.64
CA ASN A 394 4.83 28.05 -5.96
C ASN A 394 5.33 26.86 -6.79
N SER A 395 5.77 27.09 -8.03
CA SER A 395 6.36 26.03 -8.86
C SER A 395 7.72 26.37 -9.42
N SER A 396 8.60 25.37 -9.53
CA SER A 396 9.81 25.46 -10.36
C SER A 396 9.93 24.28 -11.32
N ARG A 397 10.35 24.56 -12.55
CA ARG A 397 10.73 23.59 -13.59
C ARG A 397 12.14 23.91 -14.05
N LYS A 398 13.05 22.93 -14.13
CA LYS A 398 14.35 23.16 -14.78
C LYS A 398 14.11 23.31 -16.27
N GLU A 399 14.51 24.44 -16.84
CA GLU A 399 14.36 24.67 -18.29
C GLU A 399 15.14 23.60 -19.07
N ASN A 400 14.44 22.91 -19.98
CA ASN A 400 15.08 22.03 -20.95
C ASN A 400 15.74 22.90 -22.03
N PRO A 401 17.06 22.82 -22.27
CA PRO A 401 17.75 23.72 -23.21
C PRO A 401 17.26 23.62 -24.67
N ALA A 402 16.44 22.61 -25.01
CA ALA A 402 15.86 22.41 -26.33
C ALA A 402 14.46 23.04 -26.52
N GLU A 403 13.77 23.44 -25.45
CA GLU A 403 12.44 24.06 -25.52
C GLU A 403 12.47 25.42 -24.81
N LYS A 404 12.73 26.49 -25.58
CA LYS A 404 12.36 27.84 -25.15
C LYS A 404 10.84 27.97 -25.21
N SER A 405 10.16 27.62 -24.13
CA SER A 405 8.79 28.08 -23.88
C SER A 405 8.66 28.56 -22.44
N ASP A 406 8.63 29.89 -22.34
CA ASP A 406 8.04 30.72 -21.30
C ASP A 406 8.37 30.42 -19.83
N GLU A 407 9.48 31.01 -19.43
CA GLU A 407 9.64 31.59 -18.10
C GLU A 407 8.42 32.47 -17.77
N LYS A 408 7.46 31.94 -16.99
CA LYS A 408 6.65 32.61 -15.93
C LYS A 408 5.44 31.76 -15.53
N LEU A 409 5.63 30.87 -14.56
CA LEU A 409 4.58 30.58 -13.59
C LEU A 409 4.84 31.48 -12.37
N LYS A 410 4.48 32.76 -12.49
CA LYS A 410 4.51 33.71 -11.38
C LYS A 410 3.30 33.46 -10.49
N ASN A 411 3.50 33.52 -9.16
CA ASN A 411 2.47 33.53 -8.12
C ASN A 411 1.14 34.09 -8.61
N VAL A 412 0.19 33.20 -8.91
CA VAL A 412 -1.20 33.54 -9.15
C VAL A 412 -1.97 32.98 -7.96
N SER A 413 -2.60 33.85 -7.18
CA SER A 413 -3.59 33.43 -6.19
C SER A 413 -4.89 33.11 -6.93
N LYS A 414 -5.17 31.83 -7.16
CA LYS A 414 -6.47 31.22 -7.55
C LYS A 414 -6.23 29.79 -8.05
N ASP A 415 -7.27 28.96 -7.94
CA ASP A 415 -7.31 27.60 -8.47
C ASP A 415 -6.61 27.47 -9.82
N LYS A 416 -5.79 26.44 -9.94
CA LYS A 416 -5.01 26.16 -11.14
C LYS A 416 -5.42 24.85 -11.77
N PHE A 417 -5.83 24.93 -13.04
CA PHE A 417 -6.30 23.78 -13.79
C PHE A 417 -5.47 23.58 -15.05
N LEU A 418 -4.83 22.43 -15.16
CA LEU A 418 -4.05 22.03 -16.33
C LEU A 418 -4.63 20.76 -16.93
N LEU A 419 -4.89 20.80 -18.23
CA LEU A 419 -5.25 19.63 -19.03
C LEU A 419 -4.23 19.44 -20.12
N ARG A 420 -3.54 18.30 -20.10
CA ARG A 420 -2.42 18.01 -21.02
C ARG A 420 -1.35 19.11 -20.98
N GLY A 421 -1.00 19.55 -19.78
CA GLY A 421 0.00 20.59 -19.51
C GLY A 421 -0.40 22.02 -19.89
N LYS A 422 -1.64 22.25 -20.34
CA LYS A 422 -2.12 23.58 -20.74
C LYS A 422 -3.17 24.10 -19.77
N GLU A 423 -3.05 25.38 -19.41
CA GLU A 423 -4.03 26.07 -18.57
C GLU A 423 -5.36 26.19 -19.30
N ILE A 424 -6.44 25.85 -18.58
CA ILE A 424 -7.80 25.87 -19.10
C ILE A 424 -8.77 26.44 -18.07
N SER A 425 -9.88 27.00 -18.55
CA SER A 425 -10.94 27.51 -17.68
C SER A 425 -11.81 26.38 -17.09
N PRO A 426 -12.50 26.61 -15.95
CA PRO A 426 -13.42 25.65 -15.36
C PRO A 426 -14.50 25.12 -16.33
N GLU A 427 -14.98 25.95 -17.26
CA GLU A 427 -16.00 25.53 -18.23
C GLU A 427 -15.44 24.65 -19.35
N GLU A 428 -14.18 24.86 -19.74
CA GLU A 428 -13.47 23.97 -20.66
C GLU A 428 -13.23 22.59 -20.03
N ILE A 429 -12.94 22.54 -18.72
CA ILE A 429 -12.83 21.29 -17.95
C ILE A 429 -14.15 20.53 -17.97
N LYS A 430 -15.26 21.17 -17.56
CA LYS A 430 -16.58 20.53 -17.54
C LYS A 430 -16.95 19.97 -18.92
N SER A 431 -16.64 20.70 -19.99
CA SER A 431 -16.82 20.24 -21.37
C SER A 431 -15.95 19.03 -21.71
N ALA A 432 -14.66 19.05 -21.34
CA ALA A 432 -13.72 17.96 -21.57
C ALA A 432 -14.11 16.70 -20.79
N ILE A 433 -14.39 16.82 -19.49
CA ILE A 433 -14.84 15.71 -18.62
C ILE A 433 -16.13 15.12 -19.15
N LYS A 434 -17.11 15.94 -19.52
CA LYS A 434 -18.40 15.48 -20.05
C LYS A 434 -18.26 14.64 -21.32
N LYS A 435 -17.25 14.94 -22.16
CA LYS A 435 -16.95 14.23 -23.41
C LYS A 435 -16.08 12.99 -23.19
N THR A 436 -15.15 13.02 -22.24
CA THR A 436 -14.09 12.01 -22.11
C THR A 436 -14.34 11.01 -20.99
N PHE A 437 -14.89 11.42 -19.84
CA PHE A 437 -15.00 10.60 -18.64
C PHE A 437 -16.36 10.76 -17.94
N PRO A 438 -17.37 9.94 -18.32
CA PRO A 438 -18.69 9.99 -17.69
C PRO A 438 -18.67 9.73 -16.18
N PHE A 439 -17.69 8.95 -15.66
CA PHE A 439 -17.59 8.60 -14.24
C PHE A 439 -17.04 9.75 -13.37
N LEU A 440 -16.17 10.60 -13.91
CA LEU A 440 -15.66 11.79 -13.22
C LEU A 440 -16.78 12.82 -12.96
N ARG A 441 -17.93 12.73 -13.66
CA ARG A 441 -19.07 13.63 -13.43
C ARG A 441 -19.53 13.64 -11.98
N THR A 442 -19.35 12.56 -11.22
CA THR A 442 -19.76 12.49 -9.82
C THR A 442 -18.92 13.39 -8.90
N PHE A 443 -17.66 13.65 -9.25
CA PHE A 443 -16.72 14.45 -8.45
C PHE A 443 -16.83 15.96 -8.74
N PHE A 444 -17.15 16.35 -9.98
CA PHE A 444 -17.17 17.75 -10.41
C PHE A 444 -18.57 18.41 -10.40
N TYR A 445 -19.58 17.76 -9.80
CA TYR A 445 -20.96 18.26 -9.72
C TYR A 445 -21.43 18.65 -8.31
N SER A 446 -20.59 18.57 -7.27
CA SER A 446 -20.87 19.30 -6.04
C SER A 446 -20.54 20.78 -6.26
N GLU A 447 -21.52 21.65 -5.98
CA GLU A 447 -21.49 23.12 -6.19
C GLU A 447 -20.27 23.82 -5.60
#